data_AF-A0A3A0FM04-F1
#
_entry.id   AF-A0A3A0FM04-F1
#
_cell.length_a   1.000
_cell.length_b   1.000
_cell.length_c   1.000
_cell.angle_alpha   90.00
_cell.angle_beta   90.00
_cell.angle_gamma   90.00
#
_symmetry.space_group_name_H-M   'P 1'
#
loop_
_entity.id
_entity.type
_entity.pdbx_description
1 polymer ?
#
loop_
_entity_poly.entity_id
_entity_poly.type
_entity_poly.pdbx_seq_one_letter_code
_entity_poly.pdbx_strand_id
1 'polypeptide(L)' 'AGTRYLGRLLQDFQGDISSAVAAYRVGPEEVQKAGGIPADPETRKFVDRVITVYQILKAG' A
#
# COMPACT_ATOMS: atom_id res chain seq x y z
N ALA A 1 -5.70 -11.31 11.06
CA ALA A 1 -6.71 -10.35 10.54
C ALA A 1 -6.11 -9.43 9.48
N GLY A 2 -4.91 -8.85 9.68
CA GLY A 2 -4.29 -7.89 8.75
C GLY A 2 -3.97 -8.43 7.34
N THR A 3 -3.49 -9.66 7.20
CA THR A 3 -3.13 -10.24 5.88
C THR A 3 -4.33 -10.43 4.95
N ARG A 4 -5.50 -10.79 5.49
CA ARG A 4 -6.76 -10.90 4.74
C ARG A 4 -7.23 -9.52 4.24
N TYR A 5 -7.08 -8.50 5.08
CA TYR A 5 -7.45 -7.14 4.70
C TYR A 5 -6.53 -6.60 3.60
N LEU A 6 -5.22 -6.79 3.72
CA LEU A 6 -4.28 -6.43 2.66
C LEU A 6 -4.56 -7.17 1.34
N GLY A 7 -4.91 -8.46 1.42
CA GLY A 7 -5.30 -9.24 0.24
C GLY A 7 -6.53 -8.67 -0.48
N ARG A 8 -7.52 -8.16 0.28
CA ARG A 8 -8.67 -7.46 -0.30
C ARG A 8 -8.24 -6.14 -0.96
N LEU A 9 -7.43 -5.34 -0.29
CA LEU A 9 -6.93 -4.08 -0.86
C LEU A 9 -6.15 -4.31 -2.16
N LEU A 10 -5.35 -5.37 -2.24
CA LEU A 10 -4.66 -5.73 -3.47
C LEU A 10 -5.64 -6.02 -4.62
N GLN A 11 -6.79 -6.62 -4.35
CA GLN A 11 -7.83 -6.81 -5.37
C GLN A 11 -8.51 -5.48 -5.75
N ASP A 12 -8.87 -4.67 -4.75
CA ASP A 12 -9.52 -3.38 -4.94
C ASP A 12 -8.63 -2.40 -5.75
N PHE A 13 -7.32 -2.49 -5.59
CA PHE A 13 -6.31 -1.71 -6.33
C PHE A 13 -5.70 -2.46 -7.52
N GLN A 14 -6.36 -3.50 -8.04
CA GLN A 14 -5.96 -4.21 -9.28
C GLN A 14 -4.51 -4.71 -9.30
N GLY A 15 -3.98 -5.12 -8.15
CA GLY A 15 -2.61 -5.60 -8.00
C GLY A 15 -1.56 -4.50 -7.81
N ASP A 16 -1.95 -3.22 -7.74
CA ASP A 16 -1.03 -2.16 -7.34
C ASP A 16 -0.70 -2.27 -5.84
N ILE A 17 0.46 -2.89 -5.58
CA ILE A 17 0.97 -3.13 -4.24
C ILE A 17 1.19 -1.82 -3.48
N SER A 18 1.66 -0.77 -4.15
CA SER A 18 1.95 0.52 -3.50
C SER A 18 0.67 1.19 -3.02
N SER A 19 -0.37 1.20 -3.87
CA SER A 19 -1.69 1.74 -3.50
C SER A 19 -2.37 0.91 -2.41
N ALA A 20 -2.27 -0.42 -2.47
CA ALA A 20 -2.80 -1.29 -1.43
C ALA A 20 -2.09 -1.10 -0.07
N VAL A 21 -0.77 -0.91 -0.06
CA VAL A 21 0.01 -0.62 1.16
C VAL A 21 -0.32 0.77 1.70
N ALA A 22 -0.50 1.78 0.84
CA ALA A 22 -0.96 3.11 1.25
C ALA A 22 -2.34 3.03 1.90
N ALA A 23 -3.28 2.31 1.26
CA ALA A 23 -4.64 2.13 1.74
C ALA A 23 -4.71 1.34 3.05
N TYR A 24 -3.73 0.47 3.31
CA TYR A 24 -3.62 -0.20 4.59
C TYR A 24 -3.28 0.77 5.74
N ARG A 25 -2.53 1.85 5.46
CA ARG A 25 -2.15 2.86 6.47
C ARG A 25 -3.23 3.92 6.70
N VAL A 26 -3.79 4.48 5.63
CA VAL A 26 -4.69 5.66 5.69
C VAL A 26 -6.12 5.38 5.24
N GLY A 27 -6.40 4.16 4.78
CA GLY A 27 -7.70 3.77 4.24
C GLY A 27 -7.77 3.91 2.71
N PRO A 28 -8.60 3.09 2.03
CA PRO A 28 -8.74 3.11 0.58
C PRO A 28 -9.37 4.40 0.05
N GLU A 29 -10.25 5.05 0.82
CA GLU A 29 -10.91 6.30 0.42
C GLU A 29 -9.90 7.42 0.20
N GLU A 30 -8.91 7.56 1.08
CA GLU A 30 -7.87 8.60 0.95
C GLU A 30 -6.97 8.37 -0.27
N VAL A 31 -6.65 7.11 -0.56
CA VAL A 31 -5.87 6.72 -1.76
C VAL A 31 -6.68 6.97 -3.04
N GLN A 32 -7.98 6.68 -3.02
CA GLN A 32 -8.87 6.95 -4.15
C GLN A 32 -9.02 8.45 -4.42
N LYS A 33 -9.23 9.27 -3.37
CA LYS A 33 -9.27 10.73 -3.48
C LYS A 33 -7.96 11.30 -4.03
N ALA A 34 -6.83 10.74 -3.63
CA ALA A 34 -5.51 11.14 -4.11
C ALA A 34 -5.17 10.63 -5.52
N GLY A 35 -5.94 9.67 -6.07
CA GLY A 35 -5.61 9.00 -7.32
C GLY A 35 -4.34 8.13 -7.24
N GLY A 36 -3.98 7.64 -6.05
CA GLY A 36 -2.75 6.92 -5.77
C GLY A 36 -2.24 7.20 -4.35
N ILE A 37 -0.92 7.15 -4.13
CA ILE A 37 -0.34 7.41 -2.81
C ILE A 37 -0.53 8.89 -2.43
N PRO A 38 -1.17 9.21 -1.29
CA PRO A 38 -1.36 10.59 -0.83
C PRO A 38 -0.07 11.40 -0.74
N ALA A 39 -0.17 12.72 -0.80
CA ALA A 39 0.96 13.64 -0.63
C ALA A 39 1.55 13.63 0.80
N ASP A 40 0.87 12.98 1.74
CA ASP A 40 1.31 12.80 3.12
C ASP A 40 2.71 12.16 3.20
N PRO A 41 3.73 12.87 3.73
CA PRO A 41 5.10 12.39 3.77
C PRO A 41 5.26 11.10 4.57
N GLU A 42 4.47 10.92 5.63
CA GLU A 42 4.55 9.70 6.44
C GLU A 42 4.03 8.48 5.69
N THR A 43 2.95 8.64 4.92
CA THR A 43 2.38 7.59 4.09
C THR A 43 3.35 7.17 3.01
N ARG A 44 4.00 8.12 2.33
CA ARG A 44 5.04 7.83 1.33
C ARG A 44 6.20 7.05 1.95
N LYS A 45 6.73 7.54 3.07
CA LYS A 45 7.82 6.87 3.79
C LYS A 45 7.45 5.46 4.25
N PHE A 46 6.19 5.24 4.65
CA PHE A 46 5.70 3.93 5.01
C PHE A 46 5.64 2.98 3.82
N VAL A 47 5.06 3.43 2.70
CA VAL A 47 5.00 2.65 1.46
C VAL A 47 6.41 2.29 1.00
N ASP A 48 7.33 3.25 0.95
CA ASP A 48 8.72 3.03 0.52
C ASP A 48 9.41 1.95 1.36
N ARG A 49 9.24 2.00 2.69
CA ARG A 49 9.80 0.99 3.61
C ARG A 49 9.24 -0.40 3.34
N VAL A 50 7.93 -0.52 3.20
CA VAL A 50 7.27 -1.81 2.98
C VAL A 50 7.65 -2.40 1.63
N ILE A 51 7.65 -1.59 0.57
CA ILE A 51 8.03 -2.03 -0.78
C ILE A 51 9.50 -2.46 -0.81
N THR A 52 10.40 -1.71 -0.16
CA THR A 52 11.81 -2.07 -0.07
C THR A 52 11.99 -3.44 0.57
N VAL A 53 11.35 -3.68 1.73
CA VAL A 53 11.41 -4.97 2.42
C VAL A 53 10.80 -6.09 1.56
N TYR A 54 9.65 -5.82 0.92
CA TYR A 54 9.00 -6.78 0.03
C TYR A 54 9.89 -7.20 -1.15
N GLN A 55 10.59 -6.24 -1.78
CA GLN A 55 11.50 -6.53 -2.89
C GLN A 55 12.70 -7.36 -2.45
N ILE A 56 13.29 -7.05 -1.29
CA ILE A 56 14.39 -7.83 -0.72
C ILE A 56 13.95 -9.27 -0.46
N LEU A 57 12.78 -9.46 0.16
CA LEU A 57 12.24 -10.79 0.46
C LEU A 57 11.83 -11.59 -0.79
N LYS A 58 11.48 -10.92 -1.88
CA LYS A 58 11.13 -11.57 -3.16
C LYS A 58 12.37 -11.97 -3.97
N ALA A 59 13.48 -11.27 -3.79
CA ALA A 59 14.72 -11.48 -4.53
C ALA A 59 15.62 -12.59 -3.94
N GLY A 60 15.33 -13.06 -2.72
CA GLY A 60 15.96 -14.22 -2.09
C GLY A 60 15.09 -15.46 -2.20
#